data_AF-A0A350ZM10-F1
#
_entry.id   AF-A0A350ZM10-F1
#
_cell.length_a   1.000
_cell.length_b   1.000
_cell.length_c   1.000
_cell.angle_alpha   90.00
_cell.angle_beta   90.00
_cell.angle_gamma   90.00
#
_symmetry.space_group_name_H-M   'P 1'
#
loop_
_entity.id
_entity.type
_entity.pdbx_description
1 polymer ?
#
loop_
_entity_poly.entity_id
_entity_poly.type
_entity_poly.pdbx_seq_one_letter_code
_entity_poly.pdbx_strand_id
1 'polypeptide(L)'
;MKWMRERKWYLKTMAVGFIGSFFLLFLFYRQAALCFLGAVLGSVCYVRYRIKVQKEQEKWQLMVEFKEAMDSMVSALAAGYSMENAITEAYRDMKLLHSEDTRMMRELWDIQQKISLHQPLDEVLSAFASKSGVEDIITFAQIYATARKSGGNLVKVMKRTAQNISEKMEIQREIQTMIAGKKMEANCMTAIPLFIILYLQICSPGFLDPLYEGFFGRLFMTGAFFVYLGAAAWSRHLMKIEC
;
A
#
# COMPACT_ATOMS: atom_id res chain seq x y z
N MET A 1 -14.80 17.75 5.02
CA MET A 1 -13.72 18.13 4.05
C MET A 1 -13.02 16.93 3.38
N LYS A 2 -12.82 15.78 4.03
CA LYS A 2 -12.25 14.54 3.43
C LYS A 2 -12.99 14.05 2.18
N TRP A 3 -14.33 14.05 2.21
CA TRP A 3 -15.20 13.56 1.12
C TRP A 3 -14.99 14.26 -0.24
N MET A 4 -14.75 15.57 -0.25
CA MET A 4 -14.46 16.34 -1.47
C MET A 4 -13.05 16.07 -2.02
N ARG A 5 -12.08 15.77 -1.13
CA ARG A 5 -10.69 15.44 -1.51
C ARG A 5 -10.61 14.04 -2.10
N GLU A 6 -11.31 13.08 -1.49
CA GLU A 6 -11.44 11.71 -2.01
C GLU A 6 -12.10 11.69 -3.38
N ARG A 7 -13.22 12.40 -3.57
CA ARG A 7 -13.89 12.45 -4.88
C ARG A 7 -13.01 13.06 -5.98
N LYS A 8 -12.25 14.12 -5.69
CA LYS A 8 -11.26 14.69 -6.63
C LYS A 8 -10.11 13.71 -6.92
N TRP A 9 -9.69 12.94 -5.94
CA TRP A 9 -8.64 11.91 -6.09
C TRP A 9 -9.13 10.72 -6.94
N TYR A 10 -10.37 10.26 -6.72
CA TYR A 10 -11.01 9.24 -7.54
C TYR A 10 -11.20 9.71 -8.98
N LEU A 11 -11.64 10.95 -9.20
CA LEU A 11 -11.79 11.50 -10.56
C LEU A 11 -10.44 11.58 -11.29
N LYS A 12 -9.39 12.07 -10.62
CA LYS A 12 -8.05 12.16 -11.21
C LYS A 12 -7.48 10.78 -11.53
N THR A 13 -7.63 9.81 -10.63
CA THR A 13 -7.12 8.45 -10.87
C THR A 13 -7.90 7.73 -11.97
N MET A 14 -9.21 7.94 -12.05
CA MET A 14 -10.04 7.40 -13.13
C MET A 14 -9.68 8.03 -14.48
N ALA A 15 -9.43 9.34 -14.54
CA ALA A 15 -8.99 10.02 -15.75
C ALA A 15 -7.62 9.54 -16.24
N VAL A 16 -6.63 9.38 -15.33
CA VAL A 16 -5.31 8.83 -15.68
C VAL A 16 -5.42 7.38 -16.15
N GLY A 17 -6.23 6.56 -15.47
CA GLY A 17 -6.48 5.17 -15.87
C GLY A 17 -7.18 5.07 -17.23
N PHE A 18 -8.13 5.96 -17.50
CA PHE A 18 -8.82 6.04 -18.78
C PHE A 18 -7.89 6.46 -19.91
N ILE A 19 -7.10 7.53 -19.74
CA ILE A 19 -6.14 8.02 -20.75
C ILE A 19 -5.08 6.95 -21.04
N GLY A 20 -4.51 6.33 -20.00
CA GLY A 20 -3.50 5.28 -20.15
C GLY A 20 -4.05 4.04 -20.85
N SER A 21 -5.23 3.55 -20.45
CA SER A 21 -5.86 2.39 -21.10
C SER A 21 -6.30 2.70 -22.52
N PHE A 22 -6.80 3.91 -22.79
CA PHE A 22 -7.18 4.36 -24.12
C PHE A 22 -5.97 4.44 -25.04
N PHE A 23 -4.87 5.04 -24.59
CA PHE A 23 -3.63 5.13 -25.35
C PHE A 23 -3.07 3.75 -25.70
N LEU A 24 -3.06 2.83 -24.74
CA LEU A 24 -2.54 1.48 -24.92
C LEU A 24 -3.41 0.65 -25.89
N LEU A 25 -4.75 0.74 -25.78
CA LEU A 25 -5.68 0.07 -26.69
C LEU A 25 -5.65 0.68 -28.09
N PHE A 26 -5.52 2.01 -28.19
CA PHE A 26 -5.43 2.72 -29.47
C PHE A 26 -4.21 2.27 -30.26
N LEU A 27 -3.08 2.09 -29.59
CA LEU A 27 -1.81 1.63 -30.17
C LEU A 27 -1.90 0.19 -30.71
N PHE A 28 -2.77 -0.66 -30.15
CA PHE A 28 -2.95 -2.06 -30.57
C PHE A 28 -4.11 -2.31 -31.54
N TYR A 29 -5.17 -1.50 -31.54
CA TYR A 29 -6.37 -1.79 -32.34
C TYR A 29 -6.74 -0.71 -33.37
N ARG A 30 -6.25 0.53 -33.24
CA ARG A 30 -6.55 1.68 -34.13
C ARG A 30 -8.05 2.00 -34.35
N GLN A 31 -8.96 1.23 -33.77
CA GLN A 31 -10.41 1.41 -33.82
C GLN A 31 -10.94 2.08 -32.54
N ALA A 32 -11.40 3.33 -32.67
CA ALA A 32 -11.82 4.16 -31.54
C ALA A 32 -13.00 3.57 -30.72
N ALA A 33 -13.90 2.81 -31.34
CA ALA A 33 -15.09 2.26 -30.69
C ALA A 33 -14.78 1.15 -29.67
N LEU A 34 -13.93 0.18 -30.02
CA LEU A 34 -13.48 -0.88 -29.09
C LEU A 34 -12.57 -0.31 -27.99
N CYS A 35 -11.78 0.72 -28.32
CA CYS A 35 -10.93 1.41 -27.35
C CYS A 35 -11.73 2.10 -26.24
N PHE A 36 -12.91 2.64 -26.55
CA PHE A 36 -13.73 3.33 -25.55
C PHE A 36 -14.31 2.36 -24.50
N LEU A 37 -14.87 1.22 -24.95
CA LEU A 37 -15.38 0.16 -24.06
C LEU A 37 -14.26 -0.48 -23.22
N GLY A 38 -13.11 -0.76 -23.84
CA GLY A 38 -11.95 -1.30 -23.14
C GLY A 38 -11.33 -0.30 -22.15
N ALA A 39 -11.32 1.00 -22.48
CA ALA A 39 -10.80 2.04 -21.59
C ALA A 39 -11.67 2.25 -20.35
N VAL A 40 -13.00 2.08 -20.47
CA VAL A 40 -13.90 2.11 -19.30
C VAL A 40 -13.58 0.93 -18.36
N LEU A 41 -13.49 -0.29 -18.88
CA LEU A 41 -13.13 -1.48 -18.07
C LEU A 41 -11.72 -1.36 -17.46
N GLY A 42 -10.76 -0.88 -18.24
CA GLY A 42 -9.39 -0.62 -17.80
C GLY A 42 -9.32 0.43 -16.69
N SER A 43 -10.11 1.50 -16.78
CA SER A 43 -10.18 2.53 -15.74
C SER A 43 -10.73 1.99 -14.41
N VAL A 44 -11.75 1.13 -14.45
CA VAL A 44 -12.32 0.49 -13.25
C VAL A 44 -11.30 -0.44 -12.59
N CYS A 45 -10.59 -1.24 -13.39
CA CYS A 45 -9.52 -2.10 -12.90
C CYS A 45 -8.36 -1.29 -12.29
N TYR A 46 -7.96 -0.19 -12.92
CA TYR A 46 -6.91 0.70 -12.42
C TYR A 46 -7.31 1.37 -11.09
N VAL A 47 -8.55 1.86 -10.98
CA VAL A 47 -9.06 2.45 -9.74
C VAL A 47 -9.07 1.42 -8.61
N ARG A 48 -9.58 0.20 -8.84
CA ARG A 48 -9.54 -0.87 -7.82
C ARG A 48 -8.13 -1.21 -7.37
N TYR A 49 -7.19 -1.26 -8.31
CA TYR A 49 -5.78 -1.47 -7.99
C TYR A 49 -5.21 -0.34 -7.13
N ARG A 50 -5.45 0.92 -7.48
CA ARG A 50 -4.98 2.08 -6.72
C ARG A 50 -5.59 2.18 -5.32
N ILE A 51 -6.85 1.78 -5.15
CA ILE A 51 -7.47 1.68 -3.82
C ILE A 51 -6.72 0.65 -2.97
N LYS A 52 -6.43 -0.53 -3.53
CA LYS A 52 -5.70 -1.59 -2.81
C LYS A 52 -4.31 -1.11 -2.38
N VAL A 53 -3.56 -0.49 -3.30
CA VAL A 53 -2.21 0.04 -3.01
C VAL A 53 -2.25 1.10 -1.91
N GLN A 54 -3.21 2.02 -1.93
CA GLN A 54 -3.32 3.01 -0.85
C GLN A 54 -3.65 2.38 0.49
N LYS A 55 -4.55 1.39 0.54
CA LYS A 55 -4.85 0.71 1.80
C LYS A 55 -3.60 0.06 2.40
N GLU A 56 -2.75 -0.56 1.58
CA GLU A 56 -1.47 -1.10 2.04
C GLU A 56 -0.51 0.01 2.50
N GLN A 57 -0.45 1.14 1.79
CA GLN A 57 0.35 2.30 2.21
C GLN A 57 -0.13 2.90 3.54
N GLU A 58 -1.44 3.03 3.73
CA GLU A 58 -2.03 3.51 4.98
C GLU A 58 -1.75 2.56 6.15
N LYS A 59 -1.77 1.24 5.89
CA LYS A 59 -1.36 0.23 6.88
C LYS A 59 0.11 0.33 7.22
N TRP A 60 0.98 0.52 6.22
CA TRP A 60 2.41 0.70 6.43
C TRP A 60 2.71 1.97 7.24
N GLN A 61 2.06 3.08 6.90
CA GLN A 61 2.18 4.33 7.67
C GLN A 61 1.71 4.14 9.12
N LEU A 62 0.57 3.48 9.32
CA LEU A 62 0.10 3.13 10.67
C LEU A 62 1.12 2.27 11.43
N MET A 63 1.76 1.31 10.78
CA MET A 63 2.79 0.45 11.37
C MET A 63 4.04 1.25 11.78
N VAL A 64 4.48 2.20 10.94
CA VAL A 64 5.61 3.09 11.24
C VAL A 64 5.30 3.97 12.45
N GLU A 65 4.15 4.65 12.42
CA GLU A 65 3.67 5.48 13.53
C GLU A 65 3.47 4.67 14.82
N PHE A 66 3.01 3.41 14.69
CA PHE A 66 2.83 2.51 15.82
C PHE A 66 4.17 2.12 16.45
N LYS A 67 5.21 1.87 15.64
CA LYS A 67 6.56 1.60 16.12
C LYS A 67 7.11 2.81 16.91
N GLU A 68 6.90 4.03 16.43
CA GLU A 68 7.28 5.25 17.16
C GLU A 68 6.55 5.34 18.52
N ALA A 69 5.25 5.08 18.54
CA ALA A 69 4.49 5.03 19.78
C ALA A 69 5.01 3.94 20.73
N MET A 70 5.38 2.77 20.21
CA MET A 70 5.96 1.68 21.01
C MET A 70 7.29 2.06 21.66
N ASP A 71 8.17 2.76 20.94
CA ASP A 71 9.46 3.19 21.51
C ASP A 71 9.26 4.16 22.68
N SER A 72 8.31 5.09 22.55
CA SER A 72 7.92 5.99 23.65
C SER A 72 7.29 5.20 24.82
N MET A 73 6.36 4.29 24.55
CA MET A 73 5.76 3.43 25.58
C MET A 73 6.81 2.61 26.33
N VAL A 74 7.77 1.98 25.63
CA VAL A 74 8.84 1.20 26.26
C VAL A 74 9.72 2.08 27.14
N SER A 75 9.99 3.31 26.71
CA SER A 75 10.79 4.28 27.47
C SER A 75 10.07 4.71 28.75
N ALA A 76 8.78 5.01 28.68
CA ALA A 76 7.95 5.31 29.85
C ALA A 76 7.83 4.09 30.80
N LEU A 77 7.59 2.90 30.27
CA LEU A 77 7.55 1.67 31.07
C LEU A 77 8.89 1.40 31.79
N ALA A 78 10.02 1.67 31.13
CA ALA A 78 11.34 1.53 31.73
C ALA A 78 11.60 2.56 32.85
N ALA A 79 10.96 3.72 32.79
CA ALA A 79 10.95 4.72 33.87
C ALA A 79 9.99 4.37 35.03
N GLY A 80 9.30 3.22 34.96
CA GLY A 80 8.41 2.73 36.02
C GLY A 80 6.97 3.21 35.90
N TYR A 81 6.58 3.84 34.79
CA TYR A 81 5.17 4.19 34.54
C TYR A 81 4.31 2.93 34.35
N SER A 82 3.02 3.04 34.69
CA SER A 82 2.03 2.03 34.28
C SER A 82 1.83 2.05 32.77
N MET A 83 1.29 0.96 32.19
CA MET A 83 1.00 0.90 30.76
C MET A 83 0.03 2.00 30.31
N GLU A 84 -0.94 2.36 31.15
CA GLU A 84 -1.92 3.42 30.87
C GLU A 84 -1.24 4.79 30.77
N ASN A 85 -0.30 5.06 31.67
CA ASN A 85 0.51 6.28 31.64
C ASN A 85 1.51 6.26 30.48
N ALA A 86 2.07 5.10 30.14
CA ALA A 86 2.95 4.96 28.98
C ALA A 86 2.24 5.28 27.65
N ILE A 87 0.97 4.89 27.50
CA ILE A 87 0.14 5.26 26.33
C ILE A 87 -0.10 6.77 26.30
N THR A 88 -0.36 7.38 27.47
CA THR A 88 -0.54 8.83 27.58
C THR A 88 0.73 9.59 27.19
N GLU A 89 1.89 9.09 27.60
CA GLU A 89 3.18 9.70 27.25
C GLU A 89 3.49 9.52 25.76
N ALA A 90 3.22 8.34 25.19
CA ALA A 90 3.36 8.09 23.76
C ALA A 90 2.49 9.03 22.91
N TYR A 91 1.26 9.33 23.35
CA TYR A 91 0.41 10.33 22.68
C TYR A 91 1.04 11.73 22.72
N ARG A 92 1.64 12.14 23.85
CA ARG A 92 2.32 13.44 23.97
C ARG A 92 3.56 13.52 23.09
N ASP A 93 4.40 12.48 23.10
CA ASP A 93 5.60 12.42 22.27
C ASP A 93 5.25 12.48 20.78
N MET A 94 4.24 11.72 20.34
CA MET A 94 3.77 11.78 18.95
C MET A 94 3.26 13.17 18.57
N LYS A 95 2.59 13.87 19.48
CA LYS A 95 2.10 15.25 19.25
C LYS A 95 3.24 16.26 19.12
N LEU A 96 4.39 16.01 19.74
CA LEU A 96 5.58 16.84 19.59
C LEU A 96 6.34 16.51 18.29
N LEU A 97 6.34 15.24 17.87
CA LEU A 97 7.02 14.77 16.67
C LEU A 97 6.29 15.13 15.37
N HIS A 98 4.96 15.17 15.38
CA HIS A 98 4.14 15.37 14.18
C HIS A 98 3.32 16.66 14.24
N SER A 99 3.46 17.51 13.22
CA SER A 99 2.71 18.77 13.09
C SER A 99 1.23 18.57 12.73
N GLU A 100 0.87 17.42 12.16
CA GLU A 100 -0.48 17.08 11.71
C GLU A 100 -1.06 15.89 12.49
N ASP A 101 -2.39 15.83 12.62
CA ASP A 101 -3.09 14.72 13.26
C ASP A 101 -2.95 13.40 12.47
N THR A 102 -1.99 12.57 12.90
CA THR A 102 -1.75 11.24 12.33
C THR A 102 -2.89 10.27 12.64
N ARG A 103 -2.86 9.08 12.00
CA ARG A 103 -3.88 8.05 12.27
C ARG A 103 -3.63 7.44 13.65
N MET A 104 -2.39 7.15 14.01
CA MET A 104 -2.05 6.63 15.32
C MET A 104 -2.38 7.58 16.46
N MET A 105 -2.15 8.89 16.32
CA MET A 105 -2.52 9.86 17.37
C MET A 105 -4.01 9.82 17.70
N ARG A 106 -4.87 9.67 16.68
CA ARG A 106 -6.33 9.53 16.87
C ARG A 106 -6.70 8.23 17.57
N GLU A 107 -6.01 7.13 17.26
CA GLU A 107 -6.25 5.83 17.90
C GLU A 107 -5.72 5.83 19.36
N LEU A 108 -4.56 6.43 19.64
CA LEU A 108 -4.03 6.60 21.00
C LEU A 108 -4.96 7.47 21.85
N TRP A 109 -5.49 8.55 21.28
CA TRP A 109 -6.49 9.38 21.96
C TRP A 109 -7.78 8.62 22.27
N ASP A 110 -8.30 7.83 21.32
CA ASP A 110 -9.47 6.96 21.54
C ASP A 110 -9.21 5.91 22.63
N ILE A 111 -8.01 5.32 22.64
CA ILE A 111 -7.58 4.39 23.69
C ILE A 111 -7.57 5.10 25.06
N GLN A 112 -6.99 6.29 25.16
CA GLN A 112 -6.92 7.06 26.42
C GLN A 112 -8.32 7.42 26.96
N GLN A 113 -9.24 7.81 26.08
CA GLN A 113 -10.62 8.10 26.46
C GLN A 113 -11.32 6.84 27.03
N LYS A 114 -11.14 5.69 26.38
CA LYS A 114 -11.72 4.41 26.85
C LYS A 114 -11.14 3.96 28.19
N ILE A 115 -9.83 4.13 28.41
CA ILE A 115 -9.18 3.87 29.71
C ILE A 115 -9.78 4.78 30.79
N SER A 116 -10.00 6.06 30.48
CA SER A 116 -10.61 7.02 31.42
C SER A 116 -12.06 6.64 31.81
N LEU A 117 -12.74 5.92 30.92
CA LEU A 117 -14.06 5.31 31.17
C LEU A 117 -13.97 3.95 31.89
N HIS A 118 -12.82 3.62 32.49
CA HIS A 118 -12.58 2.37 33.23
C HIS A 118 -12.75 1.10 32.39
N GLN A 119 -12.62 1.20 31.06
CA GLN A 119 -12.58 0.00 30.22
C GLN A 119 -11.24 -0.72 30.38
N PRO A 120 -11.23 -2.06 30.46
CA PRO A 120 -10.01 -2.83 30.62
C PRO A 120 -9.09 -2.66 29.41
N LEU A 121 -7.83 -2.28 29.66
CA LEU A 121 -6.85 -1.95 28.63
C LEU A 121 -6.61 -3.08 27.61
N ASP A 122 -6.70 -4.34 28.04
CA ASP A 122 -6.58 -5.52 27.18
C ASP A 122 -7.71 -5.61 26.14
N GLU A 123 -8.95 -5.28 26.50
CA GLU A 123 -10.06 -5.23 25.55
C GLU A 123 -9.91 -4.04 24.58
N VAL A 124 -9.50 -2.88 25.11
CA VAL A 124 -9.32 -1.66 24.31
C VAL A 124 -8.20 -1.84 23.27
N LEU A 125 -7.06 -2.42 23.66
CA LEU A 125 -5.96 -2.70 22.74
C LEU A 125 -6.33 -3.77 21.71
N SER A 126 -7.07 -4.82 22.11
CA SER A 126 -7.56 -5.85 21.18
C SER A 126 -8.54 -5.28 20.14
N ALA A 127 -9.44 -4.39 20.56
CA ALA A 127 -10.36 -3.68 19.67
C ALA A 127 -9.62 -2.74 18.70
N PHE A 128 -8.61 -2.02 19.17
CA PHE A 128 -7.74 -1.22 18.32
C PHE A 128 -6.99 -2.09 17.30
N ALA A 129 -6.41 -3.20 17.75
CA ALA A 129 -5.62 -4.07 16.91
C ALA A 129 -6.46 -4.72 15.79
N SER A 130 -7.65 -5.23 16.11
CA SER A 130 -8.59 -5.78 15.11
C SER A 130 -9.04 -4.73 14.09
N LYS A 131 -9.27 -3.48 14.52
CA LYS A 131 -9.62 -2.35 13.63
C LYS A 131 -8.44 -1.88 12.76
N SER A 132 -7.21 -2.04 13.22
CA SER A 132 -6.01 -1.54 12.52
C SER A 132 -5.79 -2.23 11.17
N GLY A 133 -6.07 -3.54 11.09
CA GLY A 133 -5.79 -4.38 9.93
C GLY A 133 -4.29 -4.63 9.68
N VAL A 134 -3.45 -4.39 10.69
CA VAL A 134 -1.99 -4.62 10.68
C VAL A 134 -1.68 -5.79 11.61
N GLU A 135 -1.02 -6.81 11.07
CA GLU A 135 -0.72 -8.06 11.78
C GLU A 135 0.16 -7.82 13.03
N ASP A 136 1.20 -7.01 12.91
CA ASP A 136 2.13 -6.74 14.02
C ASP A 136 1.44 -6.05 15.22
N ILE A 137 0.40 -5.24 14.98
CA ILE A 137 -0.39 -4.61 16.04
C ILE A 137 -1.28 -5.65 16.75
N ILE A 138 -1.84 -6.60 16.00
CA ILE A 138 -2.60 -7.74 16.54
C ILE A 138 -1.72 -8.62 17.41
N THR A 139 -0.53 -8.98 16.91
CA THR A 139 0.46 -9.73 17.66
C THR A 139 0.89 -9.01 18.92
N PHE A 140 1.10 -7.69 18.87
CA PHE A 140 1.42 -6.88 20.05
C PHE A 140 0.33 -6.95 21.12
N ALA A 141 -0.94 -6.75 20.76
CA ALA A 141 -2.06 -6.78 21.71
C ALA A 141 -2.18 -8.16 22.39
N GLN A 142 -1.96 -9.25 21.64
CA GLN A 142 -1.95 -10.62 22.18
C GLN A 142 -0.78 -10.86 23.14
N ILE A 143 0.43 -10.40 22.78
CA ILE A 143 1.60 -10.49 23.64
C ILE A 143 1.38 -9.70 24.94
N TYR A 144 0.81 -8.50 24.86
CA TYR A 144 0.48 -7.69 26.03
C TYR A 144 -0.53 -8.40 26.95
N ALA A 145 -1.65 -8.88 26.40
CA ALA A 145 -2.68 -9.57 27.17
C ALA A 145 -2.12 -10.84 27.86
N THR A 146 -1.25 -11.58 27.18
CA THR A 146 -0.58 -12.77 27.74
C THR A 146 0.40 -12.37 28.84
N ALA A 147 1.27 -11.39 28.60
CA ALA A 147 2.28 -10.96 29.56
C ALA A 147 1.67 -10.39 30.85
N ARG A 148 0.55 -9.65 30.74
CA ARG A 148 -0.20 -9.13 31.88
C ARG A 148 -0.78 -10.27 32.74
N LYS A 149 -1.33 -11.31 32.12
CA LYS A 149 -1.88 -12.49 32.83
C LYS A 149 -0.79 -13.34 33.48
N SER A 150 0.36 -13.48 32.82
CA SER A 150 1.48 -14.28 33.33
C SER A 150 2.30 -13.57 34.41
N GLY A 151 2.06 -12.26 34.69
CA GLY A 151 2.81 -11.50 35.69
C GLY A 151 4.30 -11.32 35.36
N GLY A 152 4.68 -11.50 34.10
CA GLY A 152 6.07 -11.38 33.65
C GLY A 152 6.56 -9.94 33.63
N ASN A 153 7.86 -9.74 33.35
CA ASN A 153 8.42 -8.41 33.18
C ASN A 153 7.88 -7.77 31.88
N LEU A 154 6.78 -7.02 31.99
CA LEU A 154 6.14 -6.31 30.89
C LEU A 154 7.13 -5.43 30.12
N VAL A 155 8.02 -4.71 30.80
CA VAL A 155 9.04 -3.86 30.17
C VAL A 155 9.92 -4.69 29.22
N LYS A 156 10.41 -5.85 29.68
CA LYS A 156 11.26 -6.74 28.88
C LYS A 156 10.50 -7.31 27.68
N VAL A 157 9.25 -7.73 27.87
CA VAL A 157 8.43 -8.30 26.80
C VAL A 157 8.08 -7.23 25.75
N MET A 158 7.62 -6.06 26.18
CA MET A 158 7.28 -4.94 25.28
C MET A 158 8.51 -4.46 24.51
N LYS A 159 9.67 -4.32 25.17
CA LYS A 159 10.94 -3.97 24.52
C LYS A 159 11.35 -4.98 23.46
N ARG A 160 11.20 -6.28 23.75
CA ARG A 160 11.52 -7.33 22.78
C ARG A 160 10.58 -7.30 21.57
N THR A 161 9.29 -7.06 21.80
CA THR A 161 8.32 -6.94 20.70
C THR A 161 8.60 -5.71 19.84
N ALA A 162 8.93 -4.55 20.44
CA ALA A 162 9.32 -3.34 19.72
C ALA A 162 10.54 -3.59 18.82
N GLN A 163 11.56 -4.26 19.38
CA GLN A 163 12.78 -4.60 18.66
C GLN A 163 12.50 -5.56 17.50
N ASN A 164 11.71 -6.63 17.71
CA ASN A 164 11.35 -7.56 16.65
C ASN A 164 10.61 -6.87 15.50
N ILE A 165 9.70 -5.93 15.80
CA ILE A 165 9.00 -5.13 14.78
C ILE A 165 9.98 -4.24 14.02
N SER A 166 10.91 -3.58 14.73
CA SER A 166 11.94 -2.74 14.11
C SER A 166 12.85 -3.54 13.17
N GLU A 167 13.34 -4.70 13.62
CA GLU A 167 14.16 -5.61 12.81
C GLU A 167 13.41 -6.06 11.54
N LYS A 168 12.12 -6.42 11.67
CA LYS A 168 11.27 -6.78 10.53
C LYS A 168 11.11 -5.62 9.54
N MET A 169 10.91 -4.39 10.03
CA MET A 169 10.80 -3.21 9.18
C MET A 169 12.11 -2.86 8.47
N GLU A 170 13.25 -3.03 9.14
CA GLU A 170 14.58 -2.83 8.55
C GLU A 170 14.83 -3.82 7.41
N ILE A 171 14.56 -5.11 7.64
CA ILE A 171 14.63 -6.14 6.60
C ILE A 171 13.72 -5.78 5.42
N GLN A 172 12.49 -5.35 5.66
CA GLN A 172 11.58 -4.93 4.59
C GLN A 172 12.10 -3.72 3.80
N ARG A 173 12.74 -2.76 4.46
CA ARG A 173 13.37 -1.59 3.79
C ARG A 173 14.58 -2.01 2.95
N GLU A 174 15.41 -2.93 3.46
CA GLU A 174 16.55 -3.46 2.74
C GLU A 174 16.09 -4.20 1.47
N ILE A 175 15.07 -5.05 1.61
CA ILE A 175 14.43 -5.76 0.49
C ILE A 175 13.88 -4.77 -0.55
N GLN A 176 13.14 -3.73 -0.12
CA GLN A 176 12.64 -2.69 -1.03
C GLN A 176 13.75 -1.96 -1.77
N THR A 177 14.86 -1.68 -1.09
CA THR A 177 16.04 -1.01 -1.68
C THR A 177 16.71 -1.91 -2.72
N MET A 178 16.85 -3.21 -2.41
CA MET A 178 17.40 -4.20 -3.32
C MET A 178 16.54 -4.37 -4.59
N ILE A 179 15.21 -4.40 -4.43
CA ILE A 179 14.26 -4.57 -5.55
C ILE A 179 14.08 -3.28 -6.35
N ALA A 180 14.40 -2.11 -5.81
CA ALA A 180 14.19 -0.83 -6.49
C ALA A 180 14.84 -0.80 -7.89
N GLY A 181 16.05 -1.33 -8.01
CA GLY A 181 16.75 -1.46 -9.30
C GLY A 181 16.03 -2.42 -10.26
N LYS A 182 15.62 -3.60 -9.76
CA LYS A 182 14.87 -4.61 -10.54
C LYS A 182 13.51 -4.13 -11.00
N LYS A 183 12.83 -3.35 -10.16
CA LYS A 183 11.57 -2.69 -10.50
C LYS A 183 11.74 -1.67 -11.61
N MET A 184 12.82 -0.90 -11.60
CA MET A 184 13.11 0.05 -12.68
C MET A 184 13.40 -0.69 -14.00
N GLU A 185 14.22 -1.73 -13.96
CA GLU A 185 14.52 -2.61 -15.10
C GLU A 185 13.23 -3.22 -15.70
N ALA A 186 12.38 -3.81 -14.85
CA ALA A 186 11.10 -4.40 -15.25
C ALA A 186 10.13 -3.37 -15.86
N ASN A 187 10.09 -2.16 -15.30
CA ASN A 187 9.30 -1.06 -15.86
C ASN A 187 9.80 -0.66 -17.26
N CYS A 188 11.11 -0.59 -17.46
CA CYS A 188 11.70 -0.32 -18.78
C CYS A 188 11.34 -1.44 -19.78
N MET A 189 11.50 -2.71 -19.39
CA MET A 189 11.16 -3.85 -20.25
C MET A 189 9.68 -3.87 -20.65
N THR A 190 8.79 -3.50 -19.72
CA THR A 190 7.34 -3.40 -20.01
C THR A 190 7.04 -2.26 -21.00
N ALA A 191 7.84 -1.19 -21.01
CA ALA A 191 7.64 -0.06 -21.92
C ALA A 191 8.17 -0.33 -23.35
N ILE A 192 9.19 -1.19 -23.52
CA ILE A 192 9.85 -1.43 -24.82
C ILE A 192 8.88 -1.80 -25.94
N PRO A 193 7.96 -2.78 -25.80
CA PRO A 193 7.05 -3.14 -26.88
C PRO A 193 6.15 -1.98 -27.34
N LEU A 194 5.74 -1.12 -26.41
CA LEU A 194 4.95 0.07 -26.73
C LEU A 194 5.77 1.09 -27.52
N PHE A 195 7.02 1.31 -27.10
CA PHE A 195 7.93 2.21 -27.81
C PHE A 195 8.25 1.72 -29.22
N ILE A 196 8.42 0.41 -29.44
CA ILE A 196 8.69 -0.15 -30.77
C ILE A 196 7.51 0.11 -31.71
N ILE A 197 6.27 -0.15 -31.28
CA ILE A 197 5.08 0.10 -32.11
C ILE A 197 4.95 1.59 -32.43
N LEU A 198 5.14 2.46 -31.43
CA LEU A 198 5.09 3.92 -31.60
C LEU A 198 6.18 4.40 -32.59
N TYR A 199 7.40 3.89 -32.43
CA TYR A 199 8.53 4.23 -33.29
C TYR A 199 8.26 3.83 -34.75
N LEU A 200 7.79 2.60 -34.99
CA LEU A 200 7.45 2.14 -36.33
C LEU A 200 6.34 2.97 -36.98
N GLN A 201 5.35 3.39 -36.20
CA GLN A 201 4.25 4.20 -36.69
C GLN A 201 4.68 5.61 -37.13
N ILE A 202 5.67 6.22 -36.45
CA ILE A 202 6.18 7.56 -36.77
C ILE A 202 7.21 7.49 -37.90
N CYS A 203 8.15 6.55 -37.84
CA CYS A 203 9.25 6.48 -38.81
C CYS A 203 8.85 5.83 -40.14
N SER A 204 7.89 4.90 -40.14
CA SER A 204 7.42 4.20 -41.34
C SER A 204 5.90 4.10 -41.36
N PRO A 205 5.19 5.20 -41.67
CA PRO A 205 3.74 5.19 -41.76
C PRO A 205 3.29 4.20 -42.83
N GLY A 206 2.40 3.29 -42.45
CA GLY A 206 1.87 2.24 -43.33
C GLY A 206 2.48 0.86 -43.15
N PHE A 207 3.62 0.73 -42.45
CA PHE A 207 4.27 -0.57 -42.24
C PHE A 207 3.40 -1.57 -41.46
N LEU A 208 2.59 -1.08 -40.51
CA LEU A 208 1.72 -1.91 -39.67
C LEU A 208 0.29 -2.05 -40.21
N ASP A 209 -0.06 -1.41 -41.34
CA ASP A 209 -1.43 -1.42 -41.88
C ASP A 209 -1.97 -2.84 -42.17
N PRO A 210 -1.18 -3.78 -42.73
CA PRO A 210 -1.63 -5.17 -42.92
C PRO A 210 -1.99 -5.89 -41.61
N LEU A 211 -1.36 -5.50 -40.49
CA LEU A 211 -1.66 -6.04 -39.17
C LEU A 211 -2.99 -5.50 -38.61
N TYR A 212 -3.36 -4.27 -38.95
CA TYR A 212 -4.58 -3.64 -38.44
C TYR A 212 -5.81 -3.91 -39.31
N GLU A 213 -5.64 -4.00 -40.63
CA GLU A 213 -6.76 -4.09 -41.57
C GLU A 213 -7.22 -5.54 -41.83
N GLY A 214 -6.27 -6.48 -41.93
CA GLY A 214 -6.56 -7.89 -42.21
C GLY A 214 -7.21 -8.63 -41.04
N PHE A 215 -8.08 -9.62 -41.34
CA PHE A 215 -8.69 -10.50 -40.33
C PHE A 215 -7.63 -11.27 -39.52
N PHE A 216 -6.65 -11.85 -40.22
CA PHE A 216 -5.52 -12.56 -39.59
C PHE A 216 -4.61 -11.60 -38.79
N GLY A 217 -4.41 -10.37 -39.27
CA GLY A 217 -3.65 -9.33 -38.55
C GLY A 217 -4.29 -8.97 -37.21
N ARG A 218 -5.61 -8.74 -37.20
CA ARG A 218 -6.37 -8.45 -35.97
C ARG A 218 -6.33 -9.59 -34.96
N LEU A 219 -6.36 -10.85 -35.43
CA LEU A 219 -6.23 -12.01 -34.56
C LEU A 219 -4.84 -12.06 -33.90
N PHE A 220 -3.78 -11.83 -34.69
CA PHE A 220 -2.40 -11.78 -34.17
C PHE A 220 -2.20 -10.65 -33.15
N MET A 221 -2.71 -9.44 -33.46
CA MET A 221 -2.64 -8.30 -32.54
C MET A 221 -3.39 -8.55 -31.23
N THR A 222 -4.51 -9.26 -31.29
CA THR A 222 -5.25 -9.66 -30.09
C THR A 222 -4.44 -10.65 -29.25
N GLY A 223 -3.80 -11.64 -29.88
CA GLY A 223 -2.87 -12.55 -29.20
C GLY A 223 -1.70 -11.81 -28.54
N ALA A 224 -1.05 -10.92 -29.27
CA ALA A 224 0.06 -10.10 -28.78
C ALA A 224 -0.36 -9.22 -27.59
N PHE A 225 -1.57 -8.65 -27.63
CA PHE A 225 -2.12 -7.87 -26.52
C PHE A 225 -2.32 -8.71 -25.25
N PHE A 226 -2.88 -9.92 -25.36
CA PHE A 226 -3.04 -10.81 -24.22
C PHE A 226 -1.69 -11.29 -23.65
N VAL A 227 -0.71 -11.59 -24.50
CA VAL A 227 0.66 -11.92 -24.07
C VAL A 227 1.29 -10.74 -23.34
N TYR A 228 1.14 -9.52 -23.86
CA TYR A 228 1.62 -8.30 -23.22
C TYR A 228 0.98 -8.08 -21.84
N LEU A 229 -0.35 -8.23 -21.73
CA LEU A 229 -1.05 -8.15 -20.45
C LEU A 229 -0.60 -9.24 -19.49
N GLY A 230 -0.41 -10.47 -19.97
CA GLY A 230 0.11 -11.59 -19.19
C GLY A 230 1.50 -11.33 -18.64
N ALA A 231 2.42 -10.85 -19.49
CA ALA A 231 3.78 -10.46 -19.10
C ALA A 231 3.77 -9.32 -18.07
N ALA A 232 2.96 -8.29 -18.28
CA ALA A 232 2.82 -7.17 -17.36
C ALA A 232 2.18 -7.58 -16.02
N ALA A 233 1.26 -8.55 -16.03
CA ALA A 233 0.66 -9.11 -14.81
C ALA A 233 1.67 -9.98 -14.05
N TRP A 234 2.43 -10.81 -14.76
CA TRP A 234 3.46 -11.68 -14.20
C TRP A 234 4.59 -10.87 -13.54
N SER A 235 5.09 -9.86 -14.25
CA SER A 235 6.09 -8.92 -13.73
C SER A 235 5.61 -8.27 -12.41
N ARG A 236 4.34 -7.83 -12.36
CA ARG A 236 3.75 -7.28 -11.13
C ARG A 236 3.59 -8.30 -10.01
N HIS A 237 3.30 -9.56 -10.34
CA HIS A 237 3.15 -10.61 -9.32
C HIS A 237 4.49 -10.92 -8.66
N LEU A 238 5.56 -11.04 -9.44
CA LEU A 238 6.91 -11.23 -8.93
C LEU A 238 7.33 -10.08 -8.00
N MET A 239 7.16 -8.83 -8.46
CA MET A 239 7.48 -7.65 -7.64
C MET A 239 6.67 -7.55 -6.34
N LYS A 240 5.49 -8.18 -6.28
CA LYS A 240 4.64 -8.17 -5.08
C LYS A 240 4.97 -9.31 -4.11
N ILE A 241 5.49 -10.44 -4.58
CA ILE A 241 5.92 -11.53 -3.67
C ILE A 241 7.12 -11.07 -2.83
N GLU A 242 7.94 -10.21 -3.41
CA GLU A 242 9.17 -9.74 -2.78
C GLU A 242 8.97 -8.50 -1.89
N CYS A 243 7.78 -7.86 -1.89
CA CYS A 243 7.45 -6.68 -1.06
C CYS A 243 6.38 -7.00 -0.02
#